data_AF-A0A4Q2DQG2-F1
#
_entry.id   AF-A0A4Q2DQG2-F1
#
_cell.length_a   1.000
_cell.length_b   1.000
_cell.length_c   1.000
_cell.angle_alpha   90.00
_cell.angle_beta   90.00
_cell.angle_gamma   90.00
#
_symmetry.space_group_name_H-M   'P 1'
#
loop_
_entity.id
_entity.type
_entity.pdbx_description
1 polymer ?
#
loop_
_entity_poly.entity_id
_entity_poly.type
_entity_poly.pdbx_seq_one_letter_code
_entity_poly.pdbx_strand_id
1 'polypeptide(L)'
;MRCLTAAASLLLSVLTFIIPVANGQPSPVASCFSCPDTDVGLNILLSFTVPDIITGAFTCVYLESGVCSYDSVTGVLVSLVIDNPLCAGAAINVCRARREERRAKALPRSPKPPSPAAYVPKPRVMQTRKTLREEKARSRRGSSA
;
A
#
# COMPACT_ATOMS: atom_id res chain seq x y z
N MET A 1 -38.29 -8.00 -41.91
CA MET A 1 -37.75 -8.34 -40.57
C MET A 1 -36.29 -7.87 -40.40
N ARG A 2 -36.00 -6.57 -40.54
CA ARG A 2 -34.62 -6.03 -40.45
C ARG A 2 -34.44 -4.85 -39.49
N CYS A 3 -35.52 -4.38 -38.84
CA CYS A 3 -35.46 -3.20 -37.95
C CYS A 3 -35.29 -3.53 -36.46
N LEU A 4 -35.38 -4.80 -36.05
CA LEU A 4 -35.32 -5.21 -34.64
C LEU A 4 -33.89 -5.38 -34.11
N THR A 5 -32.89 -5.54 -34.98
CA THR A 5 -31.50 -5.78 -34.57
C THR A 5 -30.74 -4.51 -34.22
N ALA A 6 -31.16 -3.34 -34.73
CA ALA A 6 -30.49 -2.06 -34.47
C ALA A 6 -30.79 -1.48 -33.08
N ALA A 7 -31.94 -1.81 -32.49
CA ALA A 7 -32.30 -1.32 -31.15
C ALA A 7 -31.54 -2.04 -30.02
N ALA A 8 -31.16 -3.31 -30.24
CA ALA A 8 -30.47 -4.11 -29.23
C ALA A 8 -28.99 -3.71 -29.06
N SER A 9 -28.34 -3.20 -30.12
CA SER A 9 -26.93 -2.77 -30.06
C SER A 9 -26.74 -1.42 -29.38
N LEU A 10 -27.74 -0.52 -29.43
CA LEU A 10 -27.71 0.76 -28.72
C LEU A 10 -27.93 0.61 -27.21
N LEU A 11 -28.72 -0.37 -26.77
CA LEU A 11 -28.92 -0.65 -25.34
C LEU A 11 -27.66 -1.25 -24.69
N LEU A 12 -26.85 -2.01 -25.44
CA LEU A 12 -25.61 -2.59 -24.91
C LEU A 12 -24.48 -1.57 -24.74
N SER A 13 -24.42 -0.52 -25.56
CA SER A 13 -23.36 0.50 -25.47
C SER A 13 -23.55 1.42 -24.25
N VAL A 14 -24.79 1.73 -23.87
CA VAL A 14 -25.12 2.62 -22.74
C VAL A 14 -24.81 1.96 -21.39
N LEU A 15 -24.90 0.63 -21.27
CA LEU A 15 -24.66 -0.11 -20.02
C LEU A 15 -23.18 -0.24 -19.62
N THR A 16 -22.24 0.11 -20.51
CA THR A 16 -20.80 0.04 -20.19
C THR A 16 -20.23 1.31 -19.55
N PHE A 17 -20.96 2.43 -19.59
CA PHE A 17 -20.52 3.71 -19.03
C PHE A 17 -20.87 3.93 -17.55
N ILE A 18 -21.60 3.01 -16.90
CA ILE A 18 -22.12 3.19 -15.53
C ILE A 18 -21.50 2.22 -14.53
N ILE A 19 -20.31 1.68 -14.81
CA ILE A 19 -19.50 1.05 -13.77
C ILE A 19 -18.47 2.09 -13.35
N PRO A 20 -18.71 2.87 -12.27
CA PRO A 20 -17.66 3.68 -11.68
C PRO A 20 -16.58 2.71 -11.20
N VAL A 21 -15.55 2.54 -12.01
CA VAL A 21 -14.29 1.94 -11.58
C VAL A 21 -13.69 2.96 -10.63
N ALA A 22 -14.05 2.85 -9.35
CA ALA A 22 -13.32 3.50 -8.29
C ALA A 22 -11.94 2.84 -8.26
N ASN A 23 -11.04 3.35 -9.10
CA ASN A 23 -9.61 3.11 -8.94
C ASN A 23 -9.30 3.62 -7.54
N GLY A 24 -9.14 2.69 -6.58
CA GLY A 24 -8.81 3.02 -5.21
C GLY A 24 -7.54 3.85 -5.25
N GLN A 25 -7.68 5.16 -5.03
CA GLN A 25 -6.55 6.07 -5.06
C GLN A 25 -5.57 5.55 -3.99
N PRO A 26 -4.35 5.16 -4.37
CA PRO A 26 -3.39 4.68 -3.38
C PRO A 26 -3.21 5.79 -2.37
N SER A 27 -3.49 5.47 -1.10
CA SER A 27 -3.26 6.40 0.00
C SER A 27 -1.78 6.81 -0.05
N PRO A 28 -1.46 8.12 0.03
CA PRO A 28 -0.08 8.56 -0.02
C PRO A 28 0.71 7.80 1.05
N VAL A 29 1.79 7.15 0.63
CA VAL A 29 2.70 6.47 1.55
C VAL A 29 3.34 7.57 2.39
N ALA A 30 3.06 7.58 3.70
CA ALA A 30 3.73 8.51 4.60
C ALA A 30 5.24 8.21 4.58
N SER A 31 6.01 9.13 4.01
CA SER A 31 7.47 9.11 4.03
C SER A 31 7.95 9.75 5.33
N CYS A 32 8.63 8.96 6.14
CA CYS A 32 9.09 9.35 7.47
C CYS A 32 10.31 8.50 7.78
N PHE A 33 11.38 8.90 7.12
CA PHE A 33 12.68 8.31 7.30
C PHE A 33 13.41 9.04 8.42
N SER A 34 14.20 8.30 9.18
CA SER A 34 15.12 8.84 10.18
C SER A 34 16.51 8.27 9.99
N CYS A 35 17.50 8.97 10.52
CA CYS A 35 18.83 8.43 10.65
C CYS A 35 18.82 7.11 11.43
N PRO A 36 19.56 6.10 10.97
CA PRO A 36 19.94 4.97 11.81
C PRO A 36 20.66 5.42 13.08
N ASP A 37 20.46 4.68 14.18
CA ASP A 37 21.17 4.94 15.44
C ASP A 37 22.67 4.63 15.31
N THR A 38 23.01 3.67 14.44
CA THR A 38 24.38 3.31 14.08
C THR A 38 24.53 3.13 12.57
N ASP A 39 25.72 3.40 12.06
CA ASP A 39 26.07 3.11 10.67
C ASP A 39 26.47 1.63 10.46
N VAL A 40 27.03 1.29 9.29
CA VAL A 40 27.51 -0.07 8.99
C VAL A 40 28.74 -0.45 9.83
N GLY A 41 29.54 0.54 10.24
CA GLY A 41 30.71 0.38 11.10
C GLY A 41 30.41 0.36 12.61
N LEU A 42 29.13 0.36 13.02
CA LEU A 42 28.69 0.48 14.42
C LEU A 42 29.04 1.81 15.11
N ASN A 43 29.35 2.83 14.33
CA ASN A 43 29.54 4.19 14.81
C ASN A 43 28.21 4.80 15.21
N ILE A 44 28.20 5.47 16.35
CA ILE A 44 27.00 6.01 16.97
C ILE A 44 26.61 7.32 16.26
N LEU A 45 25.32 7.51 16.04
CA LEU A 45 24.74 8.77 15.56
C LEU A 45 24.99 9.88 16.59
N LEU A 46 25.71 10.92 16.18
CA LEU A 46 25.97 12.11 16.99
C LEU A 46 24.89 13.16 16.82
N SER A 47 24.50 13.40 15.57
CA SER A 47 23.51 14.42 15.24
C SER A 47 22.84 14.14 13.91
N PHE A 48 21.69 14.76 13.71
CA PHE A 48 20.95 14.71 12.46
C PHE A 48 20.37 16.08 12.14
N THR A 49 20.10 16.31 10.86
CA THR A 49 19.42 17.52 10.38
C THR A 49 17.98 17.23 9.98
N VAL A 50 17.15 18.28 9.99
CA VAL A 50 15.80 18.22 9.44
C VAL A 50 15.90 18.23 7.91
N PRO A 51 15.00 17.56 7.16
CA PRO A 51 14.99 17.60 5.71
C PRO A 51 15.03 19.04 5.18
N ASP A 52 16.00 19.32 4.33
CA ASP A 52 16.06 20.58 3.59
C ASP A 52 14.85 20.66 2.65
N ILE A 53 14.18 21.81 2.66
CA ILE A 53 12.96 22.07 1.89
C ILE A 53 13.26 22.11 0.39
N ILE A 54 14.48 22.48 0.01
CA ILE A 54 14.88 22.63 -1.39
C ILE A 54 15.29 21.29 -1.98
N THR A 55 16.23 20.60 -1.32
CA THR A 55 16.77 19.33 -1.81
C THR A 55 15.95 18.12 -1.39
N GLY A 56 15.12 18.25 -0.35
CA GLY A 56 14.42 17.11 0.25
C GLY A 56 15.35 16.12 0.94
N ALA A 57 16.62 16.47 1.18
CA ALA A 57 17.59 15.58 1.81
C ALA A 57 17.78 15.92 3.30
N PHE A 58 18.12 14.92 4.11
CA PHE A 58 18.53 15.09 5.50
C PHE A 58 19.86 14.38 5.73
N THR A 59 20.64 14.88 6.68
CA THR A 59 21.98 14.37 6.97
C THR A 59 22.08 13.74 8.35
N CYS A 60 22.93 12.73 8.47
CA CYS A 60 23.24 12.01 9.68
C CYS A 60 24.75 12.07 9.91
N VAL A 61 25.18 12.51 11.10
CA VAL A 61 26.58 12.63 11.48
C VAL A 61 26.92 11.53 12.46
N TYR A 62 27.92 10.72 12.15
CA TYR A 62 28.40 9.62 12.98
C TYR A 62 29.81 9.90 13.51
N LEU A 63 30.14 9.31 14.66
CA LEU A 63 31.39 9.60 15.40
C LEU A 63 32.67 9.46 14.56
N GLU A 64 32.79 8.41 13.73
CA GLU A 64 33.99 8.15 12.91
C GLU A 64 33.70 8.04 11.41
N SER A 65 32.43 7.85 11.03
CA SER A 65 31.97 7.67 9.65
C SER A 65 31.71 8.98 8.90
N GLY A 66 31.76 10.12 9.60
CA GLY A 66 31.48 11.41 9.01
C GLY A 66 29.98 11.59 8.72
N VAL A 67 29.66 12.18 7.56
CA VAL A 67 28.31 12.67 7.25
C VAL A 67 27.69 11.89 6.10
N CYS A 68 26.55 11.25 6.36
CA CYS A 68 25.74 10.55 5.37
C CYS A 68 24.50 11.38 5.02
N SER A 69 24.18 11.54 3.74
CA SER A 69 22.99 12.28 3.28
C SER A 69 21.96 11.34 2.65
N TYR A 70 20.70 11.43 3.08
CA TYR A 70 19.60 10.59 2.64
C TYR A 70 18.44 11.42 2.10
N ASP A 71 17.72 10.87 1.13
CA ASP A 71 16.52 11.45 0.57
C ASP A 71 15.33 11.25 1.54
N SER A 72 14.59 12.31 1.86
CA SER A 72 13.48 12.26 2.82
C SER A 72 12.22 11.55 2.30
N VAL A 73 12.12 11.33 0.99
CA VAL A 73 10.95 10.72 0.34
C VAL A 73 11.17 9.22 0.13
N THR A 74 12.36 8.83 -0.29
CA THR A 74 12.73 7.45 -0.63
C THR A 74 13.56 6.77 0.46
N GLY A 75 14.25 7.55 1.30
CA GLY A 75 15.18 7.06 2.31
C GLY A 75 16.51 6.58 1.74
N VAL A 76 16.77 6.74 0.45
CA VAL A 76 17.99 6.25 -0.20
C VAL A 76 19.15 7.21 0.07
N LEU A 77 20.36 6.67 0.21
CA LEU A 77 21.58 7.47 0.31
C LEU A 77 21.78 8.30 -0.97
N VAL A 78 21.79 9.63 -0.84
CA VAL A 78 21.93 10.58 -1.95
C VAL A 78 23.39 10.92 -2.19
N SER A 79 24.14 11.15 -1.12
CA SER A 79 25.53 11.57 -1.21
C SER A 79 26.32 11.11 0.02
N LEU A 80 27.51 10.60 -0.26
CA LEU A 80 28.60 10.49 0.69
C LEU A 80 29.26 11.86 0.74
N VAL A 81 28.99 12.65 1.78
CA VAL A 81 29.59 13.98 1.90
C VAL A 81 31.10 13.88 2.15
N ILE A 82 31.54 12.74 2.68
CA ILE A 82 32.93 12.32 2.85
C ILE A 82 32.95 10.88 2.31
N ASP A 83 33.94 10.50 1.48
CA ASP A 83 34.11 9.17 0.85
C ASP A 83 34.24 8.03 1.88
N ASN A 84 33.17 7.79 2.64
CA ASN A 84 33.17 6.88 3.76
C ASN A 84 32.23 5.71 3.45
N PRO A 85 32.76 4.51 3.20
CA PRO A 85 31.96 3.35 2.79
C PRO A 85 31.05 2.82 3.90
N LEU A 86 31.05 3.44 5.07
CA LEU A 86 30.36 2.98 6.27
C LEU A 86 28.92 3.51 6.39
N CYS A 87 28.49 4.42 5.51
CA CYS A 87 27.10 4.86 5.48
C CYS A 87 26.15 3.70 5.14
N ALA A 88 25.02 3.62 5.86
CA ALA A 88 23.97 2.68 5.51
C ALA A 88 23.42 3.01 4.12
N GLY A 89 23.05 1.99 3.33
CA GLY A 89 22.49 2.20 1.99
C GLY A 89 21.11 2.87 2.00
N ALA A 90 20.40 2.81 3.13
CA ALA A 90 19.09 3.42 3.31
C ALA A 90 18.86 3.85 4.77
N ALA A 91 18.06 4.89 4.94
CA ALA A 91 17.55 5.36 6.21
C ALA A 91 16.41 4.47 6.75
N ILE A 92 16.10 4.62 8.04
CA ILE A 92 15.08 3.81 8.71
C ILE A 92 13.68 4.37 8.45
N ASN A 93 12.76 3.54 7.94
CA ASN A 93 11.36 3.93 7.79
C ASN A 93 10.59 3.77 9.12
N VAL A 94 10.52 4.85 9.89
CA VAL A 94 9.95 4.85 11.25
C VAL A 94 8.43 4.66 11.23
N CYS A 95 7.69 5.22 10.26
CA CYS A 95 6.24 5.01 10.24
C CYS A 95 5.88 3.58 9.89
N ARG A 96 6.66 2.91 9.04
CA ARG A 96 6.44 1.49 8.76
C ARG A 96 6.59 0.68 10.04
N ALA A 97 7.70 0.85 10.77
CA ALA A 97 7.93 0.19 12.04
C ALA A 97 6.80 0.48 13.05
N ARG A 98 6.42 1.75 13.24
CA ARG A 98 5.29 2.13 14.11
C ARG A 98 3.97 1.51 13.67
N ARG A 99 3.72 1.38 12.37
CA ARG A 99 2.48 0.81 11.83
C ARG A 99 2.43 -0.69 12.05
N GLU A 100 3.55 -1.39 11.87
CA GLU A 100 3.69 -2.81 12.14
C GLU A 100 3.52 -3.09 13.63
N GLU A 101 4.14 -2.30 14.50
CA GLU A 101 3.99 -2.39 15.95
C GLU A 101 2.53 -2.17 16.39
N ARG A 102 1.87 -1.12 15.88
CA ARG A 102 0.44 -0.87 16.16
C ARG A 102 -0.45 -2.00 15.67
N ARG A 103 -0.13 -2.63 14.54
CA ARG A 103 -0.87 -3.80 14.03
C ARG A 103 -0.66 -5.02 14.90
N ALA A 104 0.56 -5.26 15.38
CA ALA A 104 0.87 -6.36 16.27
C ALA A 104 0.20 -6.20 17.64
N LYS A 105 0.14 -4.96 18.16
CA LYS A 105 -0.55 -4.62 19.42
C LYS A 105 -2.06 -4.45 19.27
N ALA A 106 -2.58 -4.37 18.05
CA ALA A 106 -4.01 -4.22 17.85
C ALA A 106 -4.69 -5.50 18.33
N LEU A 107 -5.57 -5.35 19.32
CA LEU A 107 -6.49 -6.43 19.68
C LEU A 107 -7.21 -6.92 18.42
N PRO A 108 -7.48 -8.22 18.29
CA PRO A 108 -8.27 -8.73 17.19
C PRO A 108 -9.54 -7.88 17.09
N ARG A 109 -9.80 -7.34 15.89
CA ARG A 109 -10.99 -6.51 15.66
C ARG A 109 -12.18 -7.31 16.18
N SER A 110 -12.93 -6.74 17.14
CA SER A 110 -14.12 -7.38 17.67
C SER A 110 -14.99 -7.84 16.50
N PRO A 111 -15.54 -9.07 16.57
CA PRO A 111 -16.33 -9.61 15.47
C PRO A 111 -17.40 -8.59 15.14
N LYS A 112 -17.44 -8.19 13.86
CA LYS A 112 -18.43 -7.22 13.40
C LYS A 112 -19.80 -7.77 13.79
N PRO A 113 -20.63 -7.01 14.54
CA PRO A 113 -21.95 -7.51 14.91
C PRO A 113 -22.68 -7.91 13.62
N PRO A 114 -23.42 -9.03 13.63
CA PRO A 114 -24.24 -9.40 12.49
C PRO A 114 -25.10 -8.20 12.12
N SER A 115 -25.02 -7.76 10.86
CA SER A 115 -25.91 -6.69 10.41
C SER A 115 -27.36 -7.17 10.59
N PRO A 116 -28.35 -6.28 10.80
CA PRO A 116 -29.75 -6.69 10.88
C PRO A 116 -30.20 -7.55 9.68
N ALA A 117 -29.61 -7.30 8.50
CA ALA A 117 -29.81 -8.09 7.28
C ALA A 117 -29.19 -9.50 7.30
N ALA A 118 -28.39 -9.86 8.31
CA ALA A 118 -27.89 -11.21 8.52
C ALA A 118 -28.94 -12.12 9.18
N TYR A 119 -29.91 -11.55 9.91
CA TYR A 119 -31.03 -12.28 10.53
C TYR A 119 -32.21 -12.47 9.58
N VAL A 120 -32.35 -11.60 8.58
CA VAL A 120 -33.36 -11.77 7.55
C VAL A 120 -32.93 -12.90 6.61
N PRO A 121 -33.77 -13.94 6.40
CA PRO A 121 -33.44 -14.98 5.43
C PRO A 121 -33.17 -14.34 4.08
N LYS A 122 -31.96 -14.57 3.55
CA LYS A 122 -31.54 -13.99 2.28
C LYS A 122 -32.58 -14.34 1.20
N PRO A 123 -33.03 -13.37 0.39
CA PRO A 123 -33.98 -13.64 -0.68
C PRO A 123 -33.40 -14.70 -1.63
N ARG A 124 -34.26 -15.56 -2.20
CA ARG A 124 -33.84 -16.70 -3.05
C ARG A 124 -32.84 -16.31 -4.13
N VAL A 125 -33.01 -15.11 -4.71
CA VAL A 125 -32.14 -14.54 -5.75
C VAL A 125 -30.67 -14.39 -5.31
N MET A 126 -30.44 -14.12 -4.03
CA MET A 126 -29.09 -14.05 -3.47
C MET A 126 -28.46 -15.43 -3.28
N GLN A 127 -29.26 -16.45 -2.96
CA GLN A 127 -28.78 -17.83 -2.82
C GLN A 127 -28.38 -18.39 -4.19
N THR A 128 -29.22 -18.19 -5.22
CA THR A 128 -28.89 -18.57 -6.61
C THR A 128 -27.69 -17.82 -7.16
N ARG A 129 -27.52 -16.53 -6.86
CA ARG A 129 -26.30 -15.81 -7.24
C ARG A 129 -25.04 -16.40 -6.61
N LYS A 130 -25.12 -16.89 -5.37
CA LYS A 130 -24.00 -17.55 -4.70
C LYS A 130 -23.66 -18.88 -5.37
N THR A 131 -24.66 -19.73 -5.62
CA THR A 131 -24.45 -21.04 -6.29
C THR A 131 -23.85 -20.87 -7.68
N LEU A 132 -24.39 -19.96 -8.49
CA LEU A 132 -23.85 -19.66 -9.82
C LEU A 132 -22.42 -19.14 -9.80
N ARG A 133 -22.04 -18.35 -8.78
CA ARG A 133 -20.65 -17.90 -8.59
C ARG A 133 -19.72 -19.05 -8.24
N GLU A 134 -20.15 -19.95 -7.36
CA GLU A 134 -19.36 -21.11 -6.95
C GLU A 134 -19.18 -22.11 -8.11
N GLU A 135 -20.24 -22.37 -8.87
CA GLU A 135 -20.19 -23.20 -10.08
C GLU A 135 -19.27 -22.60 -11.14
N LYS A 136 -19.36 -21.28 -11.40
CA LYS A 136 -18.47 -20.58 -12.33
C LYS A 136 -17.01 -20.58 -11.87
N ALA A 137 -16.76 -20.51 -10.56
CA ALA A 137 -15.41 -20.59 -10.01
C ALA A 137 -14.83 -22.02 -10.13
N ARG A 138 -15.66 -23.05 -9.92
CA ARG A 138 -15.27 -24.45 -10.12
C ARG A 138 -14.98 -24.75 -11.59
N SER A 139 -15.84 -24.31 -12.51
CA SER A 139 -15.63 -24.55 -13.94
C SER A 139 -14.34 -23.93 -14.46
N ARG A 140 -13.98 -22.72 -14.00
CA ARG A 140 -12.70 -22.06 -14.33
C ARG A 140 -11.46 -22.78 -13.80
N ARG A 141 -11.55 -23.47 -12.65
CA ARG A 141 -10.43 -24.25 -12.08
C ARG A 141 -10.29 -25.63 -12.73
N GLY A 142 -11.38 -26.18 -13.24
CA GLY A 142 -11.37 -27.47 -13.95
C GLY A 142 -11.01 -27.37 -15.43
N SER A 143 -11.03 -26.18 -16.02
CA SER A 143 -10.63 -25.91 -17.42
C SER A 143 -9.18 -25.40 -17.56
N SER A 144 -8.41 -25.45 -16.47
CA SER A 144 -6.97 -25.14 -16.43
C SER A 144 -6.11 -26.40 -16.21
N ALA A 145 -6.66 -27.58 -16.48
CA ALA A 145 -5.98 -28.87 -16.56
C ALA A 145 -6.16 -29.41 -17.99
#